data_AF-A0A2T4VCP1-F1
#
_entry.id   AF-A0A2T4VCP1-F1
#
_cell.length_a   1.000
_cell.length_b   1.000
_cell.length_c   1.000
_cell.angle_alpha   90.00
_cell.angle_beta   90.00
_cell.angle_gamma   90.00
#
_symmetry.space_group_name_H-M   'P 1'
#
loop_
_entity.id
_entity.type
_entity.pdbx_description
1 polymer ?
#
loop_
_entity_poly.entity_id
_entity_poly.type
_entity_poly.pdbx_seq_one_letter_code
_entity_poly.pdbx_strand_id
1 'polypeptide(L)'
;MGWALGLVPAAAGGGWAAFEWLGRRSAKGRSEGDPWADPQLEVIAWLCFAGEQRAAFALDRLLDSPTPNGPARLLRACLSMETGSWKEVQWHLAFPGVAGTPEARLLLALAERQPRASNWRHAFFAVWRELGKPDFRKSTLLPPPLEWNIVLADTEAAWKDANEAQRFALVVLYPRMAESRQEWVLEQVRASSSLPLLLALHEALLSFGAQVPLRQRLLPAVVDRLGQLAGPSPRTLQLALISFLAGSALKAPLTRHDLEALDKLSALPEWKQPSSEQFFLEMRALFEGLLAAPGHHAWSVVSKAQGVFLGMWLMQRAKASQELLSEDERRWMGRLLWDMGTRLRQQPSDLELDMGLRLQMRGSELTEHVPSKETSIAAWMELGRWEDAVKMAAFKRWPLASLQEESCEPRARNELVWMQAFAGKNELP
;
A
#
# COMPACT_ATOMS: atom_id res chain seq x y z
N MET A 1 2.61 -45.85 -25.52
CA MET A 1 2.85 -44.56 -26.21
C MET A 1 1.84 -43.56 -25.66
N GLY A 2 2.21 -42.84 -24.60
CA GLY A 2 1.37 -41.83 -23.97
C GLY A 2 2.20 -40.56 -23.78
N TRP A 3 1.84 -39.51 -24.51
CA TRP A 3 2.47 -38.20 -24.40
C TRP A 3 1.83 -37.45 -23.23
N ALA A 4 2.55 -37.40 -22.11
CA ALA A 4 2.30 -36.45 -21.03
C ALA A 4 2.93 -35.11 -21.42
N LEU A 5 2.13 -34.19 -21.95
CA LEU A 5 2.55 -32.80 -22.10
C LEU A 5 2.35 -32.08 -20.77
N GLY A 6 3.45 -31.94 -20.04
CA GLY A 6 3.59 -31.00 -18.94
C GLY A 6 3.49 -29.58 -19.46
N LEU A 7 2.43 -28.88 -19.06
CA LEU A 7 2.37 -27.43 -19.06
C LEU A 7 2.55 -26.96 -17.62
N VAL A 8 3.80 -26.71 -17.26
CA VAL A 8 4.15 -25.85 -16.12
C VAL A 8 3.98 -24.42 -16.62
N PRO A 9 3.07 -23.59 -16.07
CA PRO A 9 3.08 -22.17 -16.37
C PRO A 9 4.33 -21.56 -15.74
N ALA A 10 5.33 -21.31 -16.58
CA ALA A 10 6.47 -20.50 -16.25
C ALA A 10 6.00 -19.06 -15.94
N ALA A 11 6.46 -18.55 -14.79
CA ALA A 11 6.62 -17.13 -14.49
C ALA A 11 5.37 -16.22 -14.55
N ALA A 12 4.53 -16.29 -13.52
CA ALA A 12 3.74 -15.15 -13.03
C ALA A 12 4.29 -14.71 -11.65
N GLY A 13 5.51 -14.16 -11.66
CA GLY A 13 6.27 -13.76 -10.47
C GLY A 13 5.87 -12.41 -9.86
N GLY A 14 4.65 -11.91 -10.07
CA GLY A 14 4.21 -10.61 -9.55
C GLY A 14 3.67 -10.63 -8.12
N GLY A 15 3.22 -11.79 -7.63
CA GLY A 15 2.43 -11.87 -6.41
C GLY A 15 3.17 -12.11 -5.10
N TRP A 16 4.47 -12.44 -5.11
CA TRP A 16 5.23 -12.66 -3.86
C TRP A 16 5.81 -11.36 -3.28
N ALA A 17 5.80 -10.27 -4.06
CA ALA A 17 6.40 -9.00 -3.67
C ALA A 17 5.68 -8.32 -2.50
N ALA A 18 4.35 -8.39 -2.38
CA ALA A 18 3.60 -7.68 -1.32
C ALA A 18 3.94 -8.16 0.11
N PHE A 19 4.36 -9.42 0.29
CA PHE A 19 4.74 -9.97 1.60
C PHE A 19 6.25 -10.09 1.81
N GLU A 20 7.08 -10.19 0.76
CA GLU A 20 8.53 -9.97 0.90
C GLU A 20 8.89 -8.50 1.17
N TRP A 21 7.97 -7.58 0.88
CA TRP A 21 8.15 -6.14 1.10
C TRP A 21 8.24 -5.75 2.59
N LEU A 22 7.77 -6.62 3.51
CA LEU A 22 7.96 -6.45 4.95
C LEU A 22 9.36 -6.85 5.46
N GLY A 23 10.22 -7.40 4.60
CA GLY A 23 11.54 -7.92 5.02
C GLY A 23 12.74 -7.52 4.15
N ARG A 24 12.56 -6.93 2.97
CA ARG A 24 13.69 -6.49 2.14
C ARG A 24 13.92 -4.99 2.26
N ARG A 25 14.87 -4.63 3.14
CA ARG A 25 15.73 -3.46 2.89
C ARG A 25 16.18 -3.54 1.43
N SER A 26 15.91 -2.47 0.69
CA SER A 26 16.39 -2.13 -0.65
C SER A 26 17.91 -1.93 -0.65
N ALA A 27 18.66 -2.98 -0.32
CA ALA A 27 20.13 -3.05 -0.43
C ALA A 27 20.60 -4.09 -1.46
N LYS A 28 19.70 -4.72 -2.20
CA LYS A 28 20.07 -5.64 -3.29
C LYS A 28 19.85 -4.96 -4.64
N GLY A 29 20.90 -4.32 -5.15
CA GLY A 29 21.07 -4.03 -6.58
C GLY A 29 21.03 -2.57 -7.01
N ARG A 30 21.60 -1.62 -6.25
CA ARG A 30 22.00 -0.34 -6.86
C ARG A 30 23.30 -0.59 -7.64
N SER A 31 23.23 -0.56 -8.97
CA SER A 31 24.39 -0.74 -9.85
C SER A 31 25.33 0.47 -9.73
N GLU A 32 26.63 0.26 -9.95
CA GLU A 32 27.56 1.38 -10.16
C GLU A 32 26.99 2.33 -11.24
N GLY A 33 26.86 3.61 -10.91
CA GLY A 33 26.30 4.64 -11.79
C GLY A 33 24.82 5.00 -11.60
N ASP A 34 24.10 4.40 -10.63
CA ASP A 34 22.76 4.87 -10.25
C ASP A 34 22.88 6.20 -9.46
N PRO A 35 22.36 7.34 -9.96
CA PRO A 35 22.44 8.61 -9.25
C PRO A 35 21.66 8.58 -7.92
N TRP A 36 20.69 7.68 -7.77
CA TRP A 36 19.94 7.48 -6.53
C TRP A 36 20.69 6.63 -5.51
N ALA A 37 21.93 6.20 -5.79
CA ALA A 37 22.81 5.63 -4.78
C ALA A 37 23.31 6.68 -3.77
N ASP A 38 23.22 7.97 -4.10
CA ASP A 38 23.52 9.07 -3.17
C ASP A 38 22.40 9.25 -2.13
N PRO A 39 22.66 8.98 -0.83
CA PRO A 39 21.66 9.16 0.22
C PRO A 39 21.18 10.60 0.37
N GLN A 40 21.99 11.59 0.01
CA GLN A 40 21.61 13.00 0.11
C GLN A 40 20.51 13.33 -0.91
N LEU A 41 20.64 12.88 -2.15
CA LEU A 41 19.64 13.08 -3.19
C LEU A 41 18.32 12.35 -2.87
N GLU A 42 18.40 11.15 -2.31
CA GLU A 42 17.24 10.39 -1.84
C GLU A 42 16.48 11.15 -0.73
N VAL A 43 17.18 11.68 0.27
CA VAL A 43 16.58 12.52 1.32
C VAL A 43 15.92 13.77 0.73
N ILE A 44 16.58 14.45 -0.21
CA ILE A 44 16.03 15.63 -0.88
C ILE A 44 14.73 15.29 -1.64
N ALA A 45 14.66 14.13 -2.32
CA ALA A 45 13.44 13.70 -2.98
C ALA A 45 12.29 13.52 -1.97
N TRP A 46 12.55 12.94 -0.80
CA TRP A 46 11.52 12.83 0.26
C TRP A 46 11.03 14.19 0.73
N LEU A 47 11.91 15.19 0.84
CA LEU A 47 11.51 16.57 1.14
C LEU A 47 10.64 17.17 0.02
N CYS A 48 10.92 16.86 -1.24
CA CYS A 48 10.10 17.30 -2.38
C CYS A 48 8.71 16.64 -2.35
N PHE A 49 8.63 15.33 -2.09
CA PHE A 49 7.36 14.63 -1.90
C PHE A 49 6.53 15.21 -0.76
N ALA A 50 7.20 15.65 0.31
CA ALA A 50 6.59 16.30 1.46
C ALA A 50 6.17 17.77 1.20
N GLY A 51 6.58 18.37 0.07
CA GLY A 51 6.33 19.78 -0.23
C GLY A 51 7.10 20.74 0.69
N GLU A 52 8.20 20.29 1.29
CA GLU A 52 8.91 21.07 2.30
C GLU A 52 9.80 22.15 1.69
N GLN A 53 9.73 23.39 2.20
CA GLN A 53 10.52 24.52 1.70
C GLN A 53 12.04 24.28 1.78
N ARG A 54 12.52 23.53 2.78
CA ARG A 54 13.95 23.18 2.90
C ARG A 54 14.46 22.31 1.74
N ALA A 55 13.58 21.69 0.95
CA ALA A 55 13.96 20.98 -0.27
C ALA A 55 14.64 21.92 -1.26
N ALA A 56 14.15 23.16 -1.42
CA ALA A 56 14.73 24.15 -2.34
C ALA A 56 16.17 24.46 -1.97
N PHE A 57 16.42 24.77 -0.70
CA PHE A 57 17.75 25.08 -0.19
C PHE A 57 18.72 23.90 -0.35
N ALA A 58 18.26 22.68 -0.07
CA ALA A 58 19.08 21.48 -0.22
C ALA A 58 19.41 21.18 -1.70
N LEU A 59 18.46 21.42 -2.61
CA LEU A 59 18.66 21.29 -4.06
C LEU A 59 19.62 22.35 -4.60
N ASP A 60 19.46 23.61 -4.21
CA ASP A 60 20.32 24.69 -4.69
C ASP A 60 21.79 24.42 -4.29
N ARG A 61 22.02 24.01 -3.03
CA ARG A 61 23.35 23.58 -2.57
C ARG A 61 23.92 22.39 -3.35
N LEU A 62 23.07 21.44 -3.75
CA LEU A 62 23.51 20.29 -4.55
C LEU A 62 23.83 20.69 -5.99
N LEU A 63 23.07 21.63 -6.55
CA LEU A 63 23.22 22.14 -7.91
C LEU A 63 24.34 23.17 -8.08
N ASP A 64 24.84 23.75 -6.99
CA ASP A 64 26.05 24.59 -6.95
C ASP A 64 27.34 23.77 -7.17
N SER A 65 27.26 22.45 -7.04
CA SER A 65 28.37 21.54 -7.36
C SER A 65 28.68 21.53 -8.86
N PRO A 66 29.95 21.43 -9.29
CA PRO A 66 30.32 21.40 -10.70
C PRO A 66 29.85 20.13 -11.43
N THR A 67 29.43 19.09 -10.71
CA THR A 67 29.00 17.81 -11.30
C THR A 67 27.57 17.92 -11.86
N PRO A 68 27.35 17.66 -13.16
CA PRO A 68 26.01 17.61 -13.74
C PRO A 68 25.11 16.59 -13.00
N ASN A 69 23.95 17.05 -12.53
CA ASN A 69 22.99 16.22 -11.82
C ASN A 69 21.59 16.37 -12.40
N GLY A 70 21.29 15.56 -13.42
CA GLY A 70 19.98 15.54 -14.10
C GLY A 70 18.80 15.27 -13.16
N PRO A 71 18.87 14.25 -12.27
CA PRO A 71 17.83 14.03 -11.27
C PRO A 71 17.56 15.23 -10.36
N ALA A 72 18.61 15.89 -9.83
CA ALA A 72 18.44 17.09 -9.00
C ALA A 72 17.79 18.24 -9.79
N ARG A 73 18.12 18.39 -11.08
CA ARG A 73 17.45 19.35 -11.98
C ARG A 73 15.97 19.02 -12.17
N LEU A 74 15.62 17.75 -12.33
CA LEU A 74 14.22 17.31 -12.43
C LEU A 74 13.46 17.58 -11.12
N LEU A 75 14.05 17.25 -9.96
CA LEU A 75 13.47 17.56 -8.64
C LEU A 75 13.22 19.05 -8.48
N ARG A 76 14.18 19.89 -8.86
CA ARG A 76 14.03 21.35 -8.76
C ARG A 76 12.96 21.88 -9.70
N ALA A 77 12.83 21.33 -10.90
CA ALA A 77 11.73 21.67 -11.81
C ALA A 77 10.37 21.33 -11.18
N CYS A 78 10.19 20.14 -10.60
CA CYS A 78 8.96 19.78 -9.90
C CYS A 78 8.66 20.75 -8.75
N LEU A 79 9.65 21.10 -7.93
CA LEU A 79 9.47 22.05 -6.83
C LEU A 79 9.08 23.45 -7.33
N SER A 80 9.72 23.93 -8.40
CA SER A 80 9.37 25.22 -9.03
C SER A 80 7.96 25.20 -9.65
N MET A 81 7.44 24.04 -10.07
CA MET A 81 6.03 23.90 -10.49
C MET A 81 5.08 24.06 -9.30
N GLU A 82 5.39 23.46 -8.15
CA GLU A 82 4.60 23.58 -6.91
C GLU A 82 4.54 25.02 -6.38
N THR A 83 5.59 25.83 -6.62
CA THR A 83 5.64 27.25 -6.23
C THR A 83 5.18 28.22 -7.33
N GLY A 84 4.79 27.73 -8.51
CA GLY A 84 4.36 28.57 -9.63
C GLY A 84 5.50 29.32 -10.36
N SER A 85 6.76 28.93 -10.12
CA SER A 85 7.97 29.51 -10.74
C SER A 85 8.22 28.95 -12.16
N TRP A 86 7.28 29.15 -13.10
CA TRP A 86 7.29 28.51 -14.43
C TRP A 86 8.55 28.78 -15.28
N LYS A 87 9.17 29.96 -15.13
CA LYS A 87 10.43 30.27 -15.82
C LYS A 87 11.59 29.38 -15.35
N GLU A 88 11.64 29.09 -14.05
CA GLU A 88 12.64 28.18 -13.48
C GLU A 88 12.40 26.76 -13.97
N VAL A 89 11.14 26.32 -14.08
CA VAL A 89 10.79 25.01 -14.65
C VAL A 89 11.41 24.84 -16.04
N GLN A 90 11.19 25.79 -16.94
CA GLN A 90 11.78 25.76 -18.28
C GLN A 90 13.31 25.75 -18.25
N TRP A 91 13.92 26.57 -17.39
CA TRP A 91 15.37 26.65 -17.23
C TRP A 91 15.99 25.32 -16.76
N HIS A 92 15.40 24.70 -15.74
CA HIS A 92 15.87 23.42 -15.22
C HIS A 92 15.70 22.28 -16.22
N LEU A 93 14.59 22.26 -16.95
CA LEU A 93 14.30 21.22 -17.95
C LEU A 93 15.10 21.38 -19.26
N ALA A 94 15.67 22.56 -19.51
CA ALA A 94 16.60 22.80 -20.62
C ALA A 94 18.02 22.29 -20.36
N PHE A 95 18.32 21.81 -19.15
CA PHE A 95 19.66 21.34 -18.77
C PHE A 95 20.12 20.12 -19.61
N PRO A 96 21.38 20.09 -20.10
CA PRO A 96 21.93 18.93 -20.80
C PRO A 96 21.85 17.66 -19.94
N GLY A 97 21.18 16.62 -20.43
CA GLY A 97 20.91 15.38 -19.68
C GLY A 97 19.49 15.27 -19.11
N VAL A 98 18.71 16.37 -19.16
CA VAL A 98 17.26 16.37 -18.89
C VAL A 98 16.49 16.76 -20.14
N ALA A 99 17.01 17.71 -20.92
CA ALA A 99 16.37 18.20 -22.14
C ALA A 99 16.03 17.06 -23.12
N GLY A 100 14.81 17.09 -23.65
CA GLY A 100 14.30 16.12 -24.62
C GLY A 100 13.86 14.76 -24.06
N THR A 101 14.11 14.50 -22.77
CA THR A 101 13.66 13.25 -22.12
C THR A 101 12.13 13.16 -22.04
N PRO A 102 11.54 11.95 -22.00
CA PRO A 102 10.11 11.80 -21.76
C PRO A 102 9.61 12.52 -20.49
N GLU A 103 10.44 12.55 -19.44
CA GLU A 103 10.12 13.18 -18.17
C GLU A 103 10.03 14.70 -18.32
N ALA A 104 11.04 15.30 -18.96
CA ALA A 104 11.04 16.74 -19.23
C ALA A 104 9.87 17.15 -20.12
N ARG A 105 9.53 16.33 -21.14
CA ARG A 105 8.36 16.59 -22.01
C ARG A 105 7.05 16.56 -21.23
N LEU A 106 6.89 15.62 -20.30
CA LEU A 106 5.71 15.55 -19.43
C LEU A 106 5.61 16.78 -18.52
N LEU A 107 6.69 17.18 -17.86
CA LEU A 107 6.67 18.36 -16.98
C LEU A 107 6.47 19.67 -17.75
N LEU A 108 7.06 19.82 -18.94
CA LEU A 108 6.82 20.99 -19.80
C LEU A 108 5.37 21.07 -20.26
N ALA A 109 4.79 19.97 -20.74
CA ALA A 109 3.39 19.92 -21.16
C ALA A 109 2.42 20.15 -19.98
N LEU A 110 2.80 19.75 -18.76
CA LEU A 110 2.06 20.13 -17.55
C LEU A 110 2.18 21.63 -17.26
N ALA A 111 3.40 22.19 -17.30
CA ALA A 111 3.64 23.60 -17.05
C ALA A 111 2.91 24.52 -18.04
N GLU A 112 2.75 24.10 -19.29
CA GLU A 112 1.96 24.83 -20.30
C GLU A 112 0.47 24.91 -19.94
N ARG A 113 -0.08 23.90 -19.27
CA ARG A 113 -1.49 23.86 -18.83
C ARG A 113 -1.72 24.58 -17.50
N GLN A 114 -0.68 24.65 -16.67
CA GLN A 114 -0.82 24.88 -15.24
C GLN A 114 -0.65 26.30 -14.67
N PRO A 115 -0.76 27.41 -15.44
CA PRO A 115 -1.03 28.69 -14.78
C PRO A 115 -2.46 28.79 -14.18
N ARG A 116 -3.38 27.82 -14.44
CA ARG A 116 -4.84 27.96 -14.17
C ARG A 116 -5.62 26.71 -13.71
N ALA A 117 -5.03 25.53 -13.50
CA ALA A 117 -5.81 24.30 -13.22
C ALA A 117 -5.66 23.79 -11.77
N SER A 118 -6.75 23.79 -11.00
CA SER A 118 -6.80 23.31 -9.61
C SER A 118 -6.84 21.78 -9.45
N ASN A 119 -6.32 21.02 -10.41
CA ASN A 119 -6.48 19.55 -10.47
C ASN A 119 -5.27 18.89 -11.15
N TRP A 120 -4.18 18.75 -10.39
CA TRP A 120 -2.93 18.13 -10.80
C TRP A 120 -3.13 16.71 -11.34
N ARG A 121 -3.97 15.91 -10.69
CA ARG A 121 -4.20 14.52 -11.08
C ARG A 121 -4.76 14.38 -12.49
N HIS A 122 -5.79 15.15 -12.83
CA HIS A 122 -6.39 15.10 -14.17
C HIS A 122 -5.43 15.66 -15.22
N ALA A 123 -4.71 16.74 -14.90
CA ALA A 123 -3.72 17.32 -15.79
C ALA A 123 -2.59 16.31 -16.10
N PHE A 124 -2.03 15.66 -15.08
CA PHE A 124 -0.99 14.63 -15.21
C PHE A 124 -1.44 13.52 -16.15
N PHE A 125 -2.63 12.97 -15.90
CA PHE A 125 -3.13 11.85 -16.69
C PHE A 125 -3.44 12.22 -18.14
N ALA A 126 -4.02 13.40 -18.37
CA ALA A 126 -4.29 13.91 -19.71
C ALA A 126 -2.98 14.09 -20.49
N VAL A 127 -1.99 14.77 -19.90
CA VAL A 127 -0.67 14.97 -20.52
C VAL A 127 0.02 13.63 -20.80
N TRP A 128 0.04 12.71 -19.83
CA TRP A 128 0.65 11.40 -20.01
C TRP A 128 0.02 10.62 -21.17
N ARG A 129 -1.31 10.68 -21.31
CA ARG A 129 -2.02 10.08 -22.45
C ARG A 129 -1.68 10.73 -23.78
N GLU A 130 -1.66 12.05 -23.84
CA GLU A 130 -1.36 12.81 -25.05
C GLU A 130 0.07 12.61 -25.55
N LEU A 131 1.01 12.40 -24.63
CA LEU A 131 2.38 12.01 -24.95
C LEU A 131 2.54 10.54 -25.38
N GLY A 132 1.45 9.80 -25.53
CA GLY A 132 1.45 8.41 -25.97
C GLY A 132 1.73 7.40 -24.86
N LYS A 133 1.49 7.76 -23.60
CA LYS A 133 1.73 6.92 -22.40
C LYS A 133 3.18 6.40 -22.29
N PRO A 134 4.19 7.29 -22.26
CA PRO A 134 5.58 6.87 -22.07
C PRO A 134 5.75 6.03 -20.80
N ASP A 135 6.66 5.04 -20.86
CA ASP A 135 7.00 4.15 -19.75
C ASP A 135 8.12 4.73 -18.89
N PHE A 136 7.78 5.10 -17.67
CA PHE A 136 8.69 5.70 -16.69
C PHE A 136 9.22 4.71 -15.65
N ARG A 137 8.89 3.40 -15.74
CA ARG A 137 9.31 2.38 -14.75
C ARG A 137 10.81 2.34 -14.54
N LYS A 138 11.58 2.54 -15.62
CA LYS A 138 13.05 2.46 -15.62
C LYS A 138 13.72 3.83 -15.72
N SER A 139 12.98 4.92 -15.50
CA SER A 139 13.54 6.27 -15.47
C SER A 139 14.69 6.34 -14.45
N THR A 140 15.84 6.84 -14.86
CA THR A 140 16.96 7.16 -13.97
C THR A 140 16.85 8.58 -13.40
N LEU A 141 15.97 9.42 -13.98
CA LEU A 141 15.75 10.79 -13.52
C LEU A 141 14.77 10.89 -12.35
N LEU A 142 13.84 9.93 -12.24
CA LEU A 142 12.85 9.90 -11.16
C LEU A 142 13.38 9.18 -9.92
N PRO A 143 13.02 9.62 -8.69
CA PRO A 143 13.37 8.93 -7.45
C PRO A 143 12.80 7.52 -7.37
N PRO A 144 13.24 6.69 -6.41
CA PRO A 144 12.49 5.51 -5.99
C PRO A 144 11.02 5.88 -5.66
N PRO A 145 10.07 4.94 -5.83
CA PRO A 145 8.67 5.22 -5.53
C PRO A 145 8.47 5.59 -4.06
N LEU A 146 7.63 6.60 -3.80
CA LEU A 146 7.11 6.89 -2.49
C LEU A 146 6.15 5.77 -2.07
N GLU A 147 6.68 4.84 -1.30
CA GLU A 147 5.88 3.75 -0.77
C GLU A 147 5.08 4.18 0.47
N TRP A 148 3.95 3.53 0.68
CA TRP A 148 3.00 3.89 1.74
C TRP A 148 3.58 3.78 3.16
N ASN A 149 4.62 2.98 3.40
CA ASN A 149 5.26 2.86 4.72
C ASN A 149 6.33 3.93 5.00
N ILE A 150 6.66 4.79 4.02
CA ILE A 150 7.62 5.86 4.22
C ILE A 150 6.96 6.98 5.01
N VAL A 151 7.55 7.35 6.14
CA VAL A 151 7.09 8.47 6.97
C VAL A 151 7.88 9.73 6.58
N LEU A 152 7.17 10.77 6.16
CA LEU A 152 7.71 12.02 5.63
C LEU A 152 7.65 13.12 6.70
N ALA A 153 8.16 12.82 7.89
CA ALA A 153 8.11 13.76 9.00
C ALA A 153 9.18 13.47 10.06
N ASP A 154 9.54 14.51 10.82
CA ASP A 154 10.19 14.33 12.11
C ASP A 154 9.14 13.86 13.14
N THR A 155 9.08 12.55 13.35
CA THR A 155 8.09 11.92 14.23
C THR A 155 8.20 12.33 15.70
N GLU A 156 9.40 12.69 16.19
CA GLU A 156 9.58 13.12 17.58
C GLU A 156 9.19 14.59 17.77
N ALA A 157 9.41 15.44 16.77
CA ALA A 157 8.84 16.79 16.76
C ALA A 157 7.30 16.72 16.71
N ALA A 158 6.75 15.97 15.75
CA ALA A 158 5.30 15.78 15.62
C ALA A 158 4.67 15.23 16.92
N TRP A 159 5.32 14.29 17.60
CA TRP A 159 4.83 13.76 18.88
C TRP A 159 4.61 14.84 19.95
N LYS A 160 5.52 15.81 20.04
CA LYS A 160 5.48 16.86 21.06
C LYS A 160 4.29 17.79 20.84
N ASP A 161 4.03 18.14 19.58
CA ASP A 161 2.97 19.07 19.20
C ASP A 161 1.59 18.40 19.10
N ALA A 162 1.55 17.07 18.97
CA ALA A 162 0.33 16.29 18.86
C ALA A 162 -0.49 16.23 20.17
N ASN A 163 -1.82 16.27 20.03
CA ASN A 163 -2.76 15.89 21.09
C ASN A 163 -2.85 14.36 21.26
N GLU A 164 -3.63 13.86 22.23
CA GLU A 164 -3.70 12.41 22.52
C GLU A 164 -4.20 11.55 21.34
N ALA A 165 -5.27 11.98 20.66
CA ALA A 165 -5.80 11.26 19.51
C ALA A 165 -4.78 11.21 18.35
N GLN A 166 -4.12 12.34 18.10
CA GLN A 166 -3.05 12.44 17.11
C GLN A 166 -1.85 11.57 17.48
N ARG A 167 -1.44 11.55 18.75
CA ARG A 167 -0.35 10.68 19.24
C ARG A 167 -0.66 9.21 19.03
N PHE A 168 -1.90 8.78 19.24
CA PHE A 168 -2.27 7.39 19.01
C PHE A 168 -2.24 7.06 17.51
N ALA A 169 -2.76 7.94 16.66
CA ALA A 169 -2.64 7.80 15.20
C ALA A 169 -1.18 7.77 14.72
N LEU A 170 -0.29 8.58 15.31
CA LEU A 170 1.16 8.55 15.04
C LEU A 170 1.79 7.20 15.41
N VAL A 171 1.40 6.62 16.54
CA VAL A 171 1.85 5.26 16.93
C VAL A 171 1.36 4.22 15.94
N VAL A 172 0.13 4.32 15.43
CA VAL A 172 -0.37 3.39 14.41
C VAL A 172 0.36 3.56 13.07
N LEU A 173 0.66 4.81 12.69
CA LEU A 173 1.45 5.12 11.50
C LEU A 173 2.88 4.56 11.62
N TYR A 174 3.53 4.77 12.77
CA TYR A 174 4.91 4.37 13.05
C TYR A 174 5.04 3.67 14.43
N PRO A 175 4.75 2.36 14.52
CA PRO A 175 4.69 1.65 15.80
C PRO A 175 5.97 1.68 16.62
N ARG A 176 7.13 1.88 16.00
CA ARG A 176 8.42 1.99 16.73
C ARG A 176 8.43 3.14 17.74
N MET A 177 7.61 4.18 17.57
CA MET A 177 7.46 5.25 18.58
C MET A 177 7.00 4.74 19.94
N ALA A 178 6.30 3.59 19.96
CA ALA A 178 5.81 2.97 21.17
C ALA A 178 6.92 2.28 21.98
N GLU A 179 8.12 2.06 21.43
CA GLU A 179 9.21 1.35 22.14
C GLU A 179 9.54 1.99 23.50
N SER A 180 9.56 3.33 23.57
CA SER A 180 9.79 4.12 24.79
C SER A 180 8.50 4.51 25.54
N ARG A 181 7.33 4.12 25.04
CA ARG A 181 6.01 4.65 25.46
C ARG A 181 4.96 3.54 25.64
N GLN A 182 5.38 2.31 25.89
CA GLN A 182 4.52 1.13 25.83
C GLN A 182 3.32 1.20 26.78
N GLU A 183 3.51 1.68 28.02
CA GLU A 183 2.42 1.81 28.98
C GLU A 183 1.34 2.79 28.50
N TRP A 184 1.75 3.96 28.01
CA TRP A 184 0.83 4.93 27.43
C TRP A 184 0.06 4.32 26.25
N VAL A 185 0.75 3.59 25.35
CA VAL A 185 0.08 2.93 24.22
C VAL A 185 -0.90 1.85 24.67
N LEU A 186 -0.57 1.08 25.71
CA LEU A 186 -1.48 0.08 26.28
C LEU A 186 -2.75 0.72 26.84
N GLU A 187 -2.63 1.87 27.51
CA GLU A 187 -3.78 2.64 27.98
C GLU A 187 -4.65 3.12 26.82
N GLN A 188 -4.03 3.66 25.76
CA GLN A 188 -4.76 4.09 24.56
C GLN A 188 -5.45 2.93 23.84
N VAL A 189 -4.80 1.77 23.74
CA VAL A 189 -5.41 0.56 23.18
C VAL A 189 -6.65 0.18 23.98
N ARG A 190 -6.57 0.14 25.31
CA ARG A 190 -7.71 -0.21 26.18
C ARG A 190 -8.84 0.81 26.10
N ALA A 191 -8.52 2.09 26.01
CA ALA A 191 -9.50 3.18 25.93
C ALA A 191 -10.14 3.31 24.54
N SER A 192 -9.44 2.93 23.48
CA SER A 192 -9.90 3.14 22.10
C SER A 192 -11.18 2.38 21.79
N SER A 193 -12.11 3.07 21.13
CA SER A 193 -13.30 2.50 20.47
C SER A 193 -13.16 2.46 18.95
N SER A 194 -12.06 2.98 18.39
CA SER A 194 -11.85 3.02 16.94
C SER A 194 -11.34 1.67 16.43
N LEU A 195 -12.27 0.86 15.93
CA LEU A 195 -11.99 -0.41 15.26
C LEU A 195 -10.93 -0.30 14.14
N PRO A 196 -11.05 0.62 13.16
CA PRO A 196 -10.07 0.69 12.06
C PRO A 196 -8.67 1.10 12.53
N LEU A 197 -8.53 1.94 13.55
CA LEU A 197 -7.24 2.27 14.17
C LEU A 197 -6.60 1.05 14.85
N LEU A 198 -7.38 0.29 15.61
CA LEU A 198 -6.91 -0.94 16.27
C LEU A 198 -6.55 -2.03 15.25
N LEU A 199 -7.30 -2.15 14.16
CA LEU A 199 -6.99 -3.06 13.04
C LEU A 199 -5.70 -2.65 12.34
N ALA A 200 -5.51 -1.36 12.07
CA ALA A 200 -4.27 -0.86 11.50
C ALA A 200 -3.06 -1.12 12.42
N LEU A 201 -3.22 -0.92 13.74
CA LEU A 201 -2.17 -1.22 14.72
C LEU A 201 -1.87 -2.72 14.78
N HIS A 202 -2.90 -3.57 14.76
CA HIS A 202 -2.76 -5.01 14.69
C HIS A 202 -1.92 -5.44 13.47
N GLU A 203 -2.27 -4.94 12.28
CA GLU A 203 -1.54 -5.22 11.04
C GLU A 203 -0.09 -4.72 11.12
N ALA A 204 0.13 -3.51 11.63
CA ALA A 204 1.45 -2.93 11.80
C ALA A 204 2.32 -3.76 12.77
N LEU A 205 1.74 -4.28 13.84
CA LEU A 205 2.45 -5.11 14.82
C LEU A 205 2.82 -6.48 14.26
N LEU A 206 1.98 -7.07 13.41
CA LEU A 206 2.25 -8.35 12.75
C LEU A 206 3.42 -8.27 11.75
N SER A 207 3.72 -7.07 11.27
CA SER A 207 4.86 -6.77 10.41
C SER A 207 6.21 -6.95 11.12
N PHE A 208 6.25 -6.89 12.46
CA PHE A 208 7.46 -7.19 13.22
C PHE A 208 7.63 -8.71 13.40
N GLY A 209 8.88 -9.16 13.50
CA GLY A 209 9.18 -10.55 13.86
C GLY A 209 8.52 -10.94 15.20
N ALA A 210 8.11 -12.21 15.34
CA ALA A 210 7.40 -12.69 16.53
C ALA A 210 8.18 -12.52 17.84
N GLN A 211 9.51 -12.40 17.76
CA GLN A 211 10.40 -12.20 18.91
C GLN A 211 10.63 -10.72 19.27
N VAL A 212 10.08 -9.77 18.51
CA VAL A 212 10.25 -8.35 18.81
C VAL A 212 9.44 -8.00 20.09
N PRO A 213 10.08 -7.45 21.14
CA PRO A 213 9.41 -7.18 22.42
C PRO A 213 8.17 -6.30 22.29
N LEU A 214 8.23 -5.30 21.40
CA LEU A 214 7.11 -4.41 21.13
C LEU A 214 5.86 -5.19 20.68
N ARG A 215 6.03 -6.14 19.76
CA ARG A 215 4.95 -7.01 19.27
C ARG A 215 4.42 -7.89 20.38
N GLN A 216 5.30 -8.55 21.15
CA GLN A 216 4.91 -9.46 22.22
C GLN A 216 4.08 -8.78 23.31
N ARG A 217 4.36 -7.50 23.58
CA ARG A 217 3.64 -6.70 24.58
C ARG A 217 2.33 -6.11 24.07
N LEU A 218 2.33 -5.50 22.89
CA LEU A 218 1.17 -4.75 22.40
C LEU A 218 0.15 -5.62 21.66
N LEU A 219 0.59 -6.61 20.88
CA LEU A 219 -0.31 -7.40 20.03
C LEU A 219 -1.40 -8.11 20.84
N PRO A 220 -1.11 -8.77 21.98
CA PRO A 220 -2.16 -9.39 22.80
C PRO A 220 -3.21 -8.37 23.28
N ALA A 221 -2.78 -7.20 23.77
CA ALA A 221 -3.71 -6.17 24.23
C ALA A 221 -4.60 -5.63 23.11
N VAL A 222 -4.06 -5.49 21.89
CA VAL A 222 -4.84 -5.08 20.71
C VAL A 222 -5.84 -6.16 20.32
N VAL A 223 -5.44 -7.43 20.31
CA VAL A 223 -6.32 -8.57 20.01
C VAL A 223 -7.45 -8.67 21.05
N ASP A 224 -7.11 -8.55 22.34
CA ASP A 224 -8.08 -8.58 23.43
C ASP A 224 -9.11 -7.45 23.28
N ARG A 225 -8.64 -6.23 22.97
CA ARG A 225 -9.53 -5.09 22.77
C ARG A 225 -10.43 -5.27 21.54
N LEU A 226 -9.88 -5.75 20.42
CA LEU A 226 -10.66 -6.05 19.23
C LEU A 226 -11.73 -7.12 19.50
N GLY A 227 -11.39 -8.15 20.29
CA GLY A 227 -12.34 -9.16 20.75
C GLY A 227 -13.46 -8.58 21.63
N GLN A 228 -13.13 -7.67 22.55
CA GLN A 228 -14.14 -6.96 23.37
C GLN A 228 -15.10 -6.13 22.51
N LEU A 229 -14.57 -5.41 21.50
CA LEU A 229 -15.38 -4.59 20.61
C LEU A 229 -16.22 -5.43 19.63
N ALA A 230 -15.72 -6.60 19.22
CA ALA A 230 -16.46 -7.55 18.40
C ALA A 230 -17.61 -8.22 19.17
N GLY A 231 -17.41 -8.48 20.47
CA GLY A 231 -18.36 -9.19 21.32
C GLY A 231 -18.51 -10.67 20.94
N PRO A 232 -19.51 -11.38 21.51
CA PRO A 232 -19.72 -12.81 21.27
C PRO A 232 -20.27 -13.13 19.86
N SER A 233 -20.71 -12.12 19.12
CA SER A 233 -21.27 -12.28 17.77
C SER A 233 -20.70 -11.20 16.85
N PRO A 234 -19.47 -11.40 16.33
CA PRO A 234 -18.82 -10.43 15.46
C PRO A 234 -19.67 -10.14 14.23
N ARG A 235 -19.79 -8.87 13.87
CA ARG A 235 -20.58 -8.43 12.70
C ARG A 235 -19.87 -8.64 11.37
N THR A 236 -18.53 -8.69 11.39
CA THR A 236 -17.69 -8.75 10.19
C THR A 236 -16.76 -9.95 10.25
N LEU A 237 -16.47 -10.52 9.08
CA LEU A 237 -15.56 -11.65 8.94
C LEU A 237 -14.15 -11.31 9.44
N GLN A 238 -13.68 -10.08 9.20
CA GLN A 238 -12.38 -9.60 9.68
C GLN A 238 -12.26 -9.70 11.21
N LEU A 239 -13.26 -9.24 11.96
CA LEU A 239 -13.23 -9.31 13.43
C LEU A 239 -13.33 -10.75 13.93
N ALA A 240 -14.19 -11.57 13.31
CA ALA A 240 -14.32 -12.98 13.66
C ALA A 240 -13.01 -13.76 13.43
N LEU A 241 -12.32 -13.48 12.32
CA LEU A 241 -11.06 -14.14 11.98
C LEU A 241 -9.92 -13.76 12.92
N ILE A 242 -9.90 -12.55 13.47
CA ILE A 242 -8.90 -12.15 14.48
C ILE A 242 -9.00 -13.06 15.70
N SER A 243 -10.22 -13.23 16.24
CA SER A 243 -10.44 -14.12 17.39
C SER A 243 -10.15 -15.58 17.05
N PHE A 244 -10.54 -16.04 15.85
CA PHE A 244 -10.29 -17.40 15.40
C PHE A 244 -8.80 -17.72 15.22
N LEU A 245 -8.01 -16.78 14.70
CA LEU A 245 -6.58 -16.96 14.45
C LEU A 245 -5.71 -16.64 15.68
N ALA A 246 -6.24 -15.92 16.66
CA ALA A 246 -5.54 -15.57 17.89
C ALA A 246 -5.01 -16.82 18.60
N GLY A 247 -3.77 -16.74 19.09
CA GLY A 247 -3.11 -17.83 19.82
C GLY A 247 -2.65 -19.02 18.97
N SER A 248 -2.98 -19.06 17.68
CA SER A 248 -2.48 -20.10 16.77
C SER A 248 -1.14 -19.68 16.13
N ALA A 249 -0.33 -20.64 15.70
CA ALA A 249 0.85 -20.32 14.89
C ALA A 249 0.46 -20.07 13.42
N LEU A 250 1.25 -19.27 12.70
CA LEU A 250 1.01 -18.93 11.28
C LEU A 250 0.82 -20.17 10.37
N LYS A 251 1.53 -21.25 10.68
CA LYS A 251 1.53 -22.51 9.92
C LYS A 251 0.95 -23.68 10.72
N ALA A 252 0.20 -23.41 11.80
CA ALA A 252 -0.51 -24.46 12.51
C ALA A 252 -1.59 -25.06 11.58
N PRO A 253 -1.62 -26.39 11.37
CA PRO A 253 -2.67 -27.02 10.60
C PRO A 253 -4.07 -26.72 11.14
N LEU A 254 -5.06 -26.77 10.26
CA LEU A 254 -6.49 -26.73 10.56
C LEU A 254 -6.94 -28.16 10.84
N THR A 255 -7.67 -28.31 11.93
CA THR A 255 -8.37 -29.53 12.32
C THR A 255 -9.80 -29.51 11.77
N ARG A 256 -10.51 -30.63 11.85
CA ARG A 256 -11.94 -30.67 11.54
C ARG A 256 -12.74 -29.65 12.36
N HIS A 257 -12.40 -29.48 13.64
CA HIS A 257 -13.06 -28.50 14.51
C HIS A 257 -12.83 -27.06 14.03
N ASP A 258 -11.62 -26.75 13.55
CA ASP A 258 -11.33 -25.47 12.92
C ASP A 258 -12.20 -25.23 11.68
N LEU A 259 -12.43 -26.26 10.85
CA LEU A 259 -13.29 -26.15 9.68
C LEU A 259 -14.76 -25.90 10.05
N GLU A 260 -15.27 -26.58 11.08
CA GLU A 260 -16.63 -26.35 11.63
C GLU A 260 -16.80 -24.92 12.14
N ALA A 261 -15.76 -24.37 12.78
CA ALA A 261 -15.75 -22.98 13.23
C ALA A 261 -15.73 -22.02 12.03
N LEU A 262 -14.84 -22.24 11.06
CA LEU A 262 -14.71 -21.40 9.86
C LEU A 262 -15.97 -21.39 8.99
N ASP A 263 -16.71 -22.50 8.92
CA ASP A 263 -17.98 -22.61 8.19
C ASP A 263 -19.07 -21.72 8.79
N LYS A 264 -19.09 -21.58 10.12
CA LYS A 264 -19.96 -20.59 10.78
C LYS A 264 -19.52 -19.16 10.48
N LEU A 265 -18.20 -18.92 10.37
CA LEU A 265 -17.67 -17.59 10.09
C LEU A 265 -17.88 -17.18 8.63
N SER A 266 -17.76 -18.09 7.66
CA SER A 266 -17.95 -17.81 6.23
C SER A 266 -19.38 -17.37 5.90
N ALA A 267 -20.35 -17.70 6.76
CA ALA A 267 -21.72 -17.22 6.66
C ALA A 267 -21.87 -15.71 6.93
N LEU A 268 -20.86 -15.04 7.51
CA LEU A 268 -20.90 -13.59 7.72
C LEU A 268 -20.91 -12.85 6.37
N PRO A 269 -21.85 -11.90 6.15
CA PRO A 269 -22.05 -11.30 4.83
C PRO A 269 -20.99 -10.27 4.44
N GLU A 270 -20.31 -9.68 5.43
CA GLU A 270 -19.42 -8.54 5.23
C GLU A 270 -17.98 -8.87 5.65
N TRP A 271 -17.01 -8.44 4.84
CA TRP A 271 -15.59 -8.51 5.22
C TRP A 271 -15.27 -7.56 6.36
N LYS A 272 -15.59 -6.26 6.23
CA LYS A 272 -15.27 -5.20 7.19
C LYS A 272 -16.28 -4.03 7.17
N GLN A 273 -16.26 -3.24 8.24
CA GLN A 273 -16.90 -1.92 8.41
C GLN A 273 -15.93 -1.05 9.25
N PRO A 274 -15.79 0.27 9.05
CA PRO A 274 -16.48 1.18 8.12
C PRO A 274 -15.77 1.33 6.74
N SER A 275 -16.28 2.24 5.89
CA SER A 275 -15.68 2.62 4.60
C SER A 275 -14.23 3.14 4.75
N SER A 276 -13.34 2.68 3.87
CA SER A 276 -11.95 3.15 3.78
C SER A 276 -11.85 4.67 3.58
N GLU A 277 -12.79 5.27 2.86
CA GLU A 277 -12.83 6.72 2.62
C GLU A 277 -13.10 7.51 3.89
N GLN A 278 -14.07 7.09 4.69
CA GLN A 278 -14.42 7.78 5.93
C GLN A 278 -13.24 7.75 6.91
N PHE A 279 -12.61 6.58 7.04
CA PHE A 279 -11.44 6.43 7.90
C PHE A 279 -10.23 7.22 7.36
N PHE A 280 -10.06 7.31 6.03
CA PHE A 280 -9.06 8.16 5.41
C PHE A 280 -9.24 9.63 5.78
N LEU A 281 -10.46 10.16 5.65
CA LEU A 281 -10.76 11.55 5.96
C LEU A 281 -10.53 11.85 7.45
N GLU A 282 -10.88 10.91 8.34
CA GLU A 282 -10.59 11.01 9.77
C GLU A 282 -9.08 11.09 10.05
N MET A 283 -8.29 10.16 9.48
CA MET A 283 -6.84 10.14 9.69
C MET A 283 -6.13 11.34 9.06
N ARG A 284 -6.59 11.78 7.88
CA ARG A 284 -6.06 12.98 7.22
C ARG A 284 -6.28 14.21 8.10
N ALA A 285 -7.48 14.37 8.66
CA ALA A 285 -7.78 15.47 9.57
C ALA A 285 -6.91 15.44 10.85
N LEU A 286 -6.57 14.26 11.38
CA LEU A 286 -5.64 14.16 12.51
C LEU A 286 -4.21 14.55 12.15
N PHE A 287 -3.76 14.29 10.92
CA PHE A 287 -2.40 14.62 10.48
C PHE A 287 -2.26 16.02 9.89
N GLU A 288 -3.37 16.67 9.52
CA GLU A 288 -3.39 18.04 8.98
C GLU A 288 -2.69 19.02 9.94
N GLY A 289 -1.74 19.81 9.41
CA GLY A 289 -0.94 20.75 10.19
C GLY A 289 0.08 20.13 11.14
N LEU A 290 0.07 18.80 11.32
CA LEU A 290 0.99 18.06 12.19
C LEU A 290 2.13 17.41 11.39
N LEU A 291 1.79 16.78 10.26
CA LEU A 291 2.73 16.10 9.38
C LEU A 291 2.73 16.75 8.00
N ALA A 292 3.88 16.72 7.33
CA ALA A 292 3.90 16.98 5.90
C ALA A 292 3.23 15.81 5.14
N ALA A 293 2.59 16.11 4.01
CA ALA A 293 1.81 15.13 3.22
C ALA A 293 0.79 14.31 4.06
N PRO A 294 -0.20 14.97 4.72
CA PRO A 294 -1.14 14.30 5.61
C PRO A 294 -1.98 13.21 4.91
N GLY A 295 -2.33 13.38 3.63
CA GLY A 295 -3.04 12.38 2.84
C GLY A 295 -2.22 11.11 2.63
N HIS A 296 -0.92 11.22 2.35
CA HIS A 296 -0.03 10.05 2.24
C HIS A 296 0.00 9.23 3.53
N HIS A 297 0.10 9.91 4.68
CA HIS A 297 0.09 9.26 5.99
C HIS A 297 -1.27 8.67 6.36
N ALA A 298 -2.36 9.36 6.05
CA ALA A 298 -3.71 8.82 6.21
C ALA A 298 -3.91 7.55 5.37
N TRP A 299 -3.50 7.58 4.09
CA TRP A 299 -3.55 6.42 3.21
C TRP A 299 -2.73 5.25 3.77
N SER A 300 -1.54 5.50 4.31
CA SER A 300 -0.71 4.49 4.98
C SER A 300 -1.43 3.77 6.13
N VAL A 301 -2.21 4.50 6.93
CA VAL A 301 -2.99 3.93 8.05
C VAL A 301 -4.19 3.15 7.52
N VAL A 302 -4.88 3.68 6.51
CA VAL A 302 -6.03 3.03 5.86
C VAL A 302 -5.63 1.71 5.22
N SER A 303 -4.51 1.65 4.49
CA SER A 303 -4.01 0.43 3.87
C SER A 303 -3.74 -0.67 4.92
N LYS A 304 -3.23 -0.31 6.11
CA LYS A 304 -3.05 -1.27 7.22
C LYS A 304 -4.39 -1.77 7.78
N ALA A 305 -5.38 -0.89 7.90
CA ALA A 305 -6.71 -1.25 8.43
C ALA A 305 -7.48 -2.26 7.57
N GLN A 306 -7.08 -2.45 6.30
CA GLN A 306 -7.66 -3.46 5.42
C GLN A 306 -7.47 -4.90 5.94
N GLY A 307 -6.44 -5.15 6.75
CA GLY A 307 -6.23 -6.42 7.47
C GLY A 307 -6.03 -7.63 6.55
N VAL A 308 -5.36 -7.44 5.42
CA VAL A 308 -5.12 -8.49 4.42
C VAL A 308 -4.22 -9.63 4.94
N PHE A 309 -3.45 -9.40 6.01
CA PHE A 309 -2.68 -10.46 6.67
C PHE A 309 -3.55 -11.61 7.17
N LEU A 310 -4.81 -11.36 7.56
CA LEU A 310 -5.72 -12.43 8.01
C LEU A 310 -5.98 -13.46 6.90
N GLY A 311 -6.20 -12.99 5.67
CA GLY A 311 -6.33 -13.85 4.49
C GLY A 311 -5.05 -14.63 4.21
N MET A 312 -3.90 -13.98 4.32
CA MET A 312 -2.59 -14.65 4.17
C MET A 312 -2.39 -15.74 5.22
N TRP A 313 -2.71 -15.45 6.48
CA TRP A 313 -2.61 -16.38 7.59
C TRP A 313 -3.49 -17.61 7.36
N LEU A 314 -4.76 -17.40 6.99
CA LEU A 314 -5.68 -18.48 6.64
C LEU A 314 -5.14 -19.34 5.49
N MET A 315 -4.60 -18.71 4.45
CA MET A 315 -3.98 -19.40 3.31
C MET A 315 -2.77 -20.26 3.73
N GLN A 316 -1.91 -19.76 4.64
CA GLN A 316 -0.76 -20.52 5.16
C GLN A 316 -1.20 -21.73 5.99
N ARG A 317 -2.21 -21.58 6.84
CA ARG A 317 -2.78 -22.71 7.59
C ARG A 317 -3.42 -23.73 6.66
N ALA A 318 -4.19 -23.29 5.67
CA ALA A 318 -4.77 -24.18 4.67
C ALA A 318 -3.71 -24.97 3.89
N LYS A 319 -2.57 -24.34 3.56
CA LYS A 319 -1.43 -25.03 2.96
C LYS A 319 -0.84 -26.10 3.88
N ALA A 320 -0.63 -25.77 5.16
CA ALA A 320 -0.11 -26.72 6.16
C ALA A 320 -1.07 -27.90 6.45
N SER A 321 -2.35 -27.75 6.12
CA SER A 321 -3.40 -28.75 6.39
C SER A 321 -3.62 -29.73 5.25
N GLN A 322 -3.11 -29.44 4.05
CA GLN A 322 -3.48 -30.16 2.82
C GLN A 322 -3.21 -31.68 2.90
N GLU A 323 -2.13 -32.10 3.52
CA GLU A 323 -1.76 -33.52 3.62
C GLU A 323 -2.37 -34.22 4.83
N LEU A 324 -2.92 -33.46 5.77
CA LEU A 324 -3.44 -33.95 7.05
C LEU A 324 -4.96 -34.15 7.05
N LEU A 325 -5.66 -33.46 6.15
CA LEU A 325 -7.11 -33.54 6.01
C LEU A 325 -7.52 -34.65 5.04
N SER A 326 -8.66 -35.27 5.33
CA SER A 326 -9.32 -36.17 4.38
C SER A 326 -9.74 -35.43 3.10
N GLU A 327 -10.03 -36.16 2.03
CA GLU A 327 -10.43 -35.56 0.75
C GLU A 327 -11.67 -34.65 0.88
N ASP A 328 -12.67 -35.09 1.64
CA ASP A 328 -13.89 -34.31 1.88
C ASP A 328 -13.61 -33.06 2.70
N GLU A 329 -12.75 -33.15 3.72
CA GLU A 329 -12.33 -32.00 4.52
C GLU A 329 -11.50 -31.01 3.71
N ARG A 330 -10.67 -31.48 2.76
CA ARG A 330 -9.95 -30.60 1.82
C ARG A 330 -10.90 -29.86 0.89
N ARG A 331 -11.89 -30.56 0.32
CA ARG A 331 -12.93 -29.93 -0.51
C ARG A 331 -13.74 -28.93 0.29
N TRP A 332 -14.08 -29.25 1.55
CA TRP A 332 -14.77 -28.32 2.43
C TRP A 332 -13.94 -27.08 2.73
N MET A 333 -12.68 -27.24 3.14
CA MET A 333 -11.74 -26.14 3.30
C MET A 333 -11.63 -25.30 2.01
N GLY A 334 -11.60 -25.95 0.85
CA GLY A 334 -11.58 -25.26 -0.45
C GLY A 334 -12.79 -24.35 -0.67
N ARG A 335 -14.00 -24.81 -0.34
CA ARG A 335 -15.23 -23.98 -0.40
C ARG A 335 -15.16 -22.80 0.57
N LEU A 336 -14.69 -23.02 1.80
CA LEU A 336 -14.55 -21.96 2.80
C LEU A 336 -13.61 -20.85 2.33
N LEU A 337 -12.43 -21.21 1.78
CA LEU A 337 -11.50 -20.24 1.23
C LEU A 337 -12.12 -19.46 0.05
N TRP A 338 -12.88 -20.15 -0.80
CA TRP A 338 -13.58 -19.52 -1.92
C TRP A 338 -14.59 -18.47 -1.46
N ASP A 339 -15.41 -18.80 -0.46
CA ASP A 339 -16.45 -17.92 0.06
C ASP A 339 -15.84 -16.69 0.74
N MET A 340 -14.81 -16.88 1.57
CA MET A 340 -14.08 -15.79 2.20
C MET A 340 -13.37 -14.90 1.17
N GLY A 341 -12.75 -15.50 0.15
CA GLY A 341 -12.14 -14.78 -0.96
C GLY A 341 -13.16 -13.94 -1.75
N THR A 342 -14.40 -14.43 -1.89
CA THR A 342 -15.49 -13.69 -2.53
C THR A 342 -15.81 -12.40 -1.78
N ARG A 343 -15.83 -12.41 -0.43
CA ARG A 343 -16.07 -11.22 0.39
C ARG A 343 -14.95 -10.20 0.32
N LEU A 344 -13.70 -10.67 0.28
CA LEU A 344 -12.53 -9.81 0.11
C LEU A 344 -12.52 -9.10 -1.26
N ARG A 345 -12.85 -9.82 -2.34
CA ARG A 345 -12.90 -9.25 -3.70
C ARG A 345 -13.97 -8.18 -3.90
N GLN A 346 -14.98 -8.12 -3.03
CA GLN A 346 -16.02 -7.08 -3.07
C GLN A 346 -15.50 -5.74 -2.55
N GLN A 347 -14.33 -5.71 -1.90
CA GLN A 347 -13.75 -4.48 -1.38
C GLN A 347 -13.05 -3.66 -2.47
N PRO A 348 -13.12 -2.32 -2.43
CA PRO A 348 -12.59 -1.46 -3.47
C PRO A 348 -11.09 -1.13 -3.29
N SER A 349 -10.26 -2.15 -2.99
CA SER A 349 -8.81 -2.02 -2.85
C SER A 349 -8.07 -3.12 -3.61
N ASP A 350 -6.88 -2.78 -4.13
CA ASP A 350 -6.01 -3.71 -4.84
C ASP A 350 -5.51 -4.86 -3.95
N LEU A 351 -5.10 -4.56 -2.70
CA LEU A 351 -4.61 -5.54 -1.74
C LEU A 351 -5.68 -6.56 -1.36
N GLU A 352 -6.91 -6.09 -1.14
CA GLU A 352 -8.06 -6.95 -0.79
C GLU A 352 -8.50 -7.80 -1.99
N LEU A 353 -8.51 -7.23 -3.20
CA LEU A 353 -8.79 -7.95 -4.45
C LEU A 353 -7.75 -9.04 -4.72
N ASP A 354 -6.45 -8.72 -4.63
CA ASP A 354 -5.36 -9.69 -4.82
C ASP A 354 -5.46 -10.84 -3.81
N MET A 355 -5.64 -10.53 -2.52
CA MET A 355 -5.80 -11.57 -1.49
C MET A 355 -7.04 -12.43 -1.72
N GLY A 356 -8.17 -11.81 -2.06
CA GLY A 356 -9.41 -12.54 -2.33
C GLY A 356 -9.30 -13.48 -3.54
N LEU A 357 -8.61 -13.06 -4.61
CA LEU A 357 -8.32 -13.90 -5.77
C LEU A 357 -7.41 -15.08 -5.43
N ARG A 358 -6.42 -14.89 -4.56
CA ARG A 358 -5.54 -15.99 -4.10
C ARG A 358 -6.28 -17.03 -3.30
N LEU A 359 -7.14 -16.60 -2.37
CA LEU A 359 -7.98 -17.49 -1.58
C LEU A 359 -8.89 -18.32 -2.48
N GLN A 360 -9.49 -17.69 -3.50
CA GLN A 360 -10.32 -18.38 -4.48
C GLN A 360 -9.54 -19.36 -5.36
N MET A 361 -8.40 -18.96 -5.93
CA MET A 361 -7.55 -19.87 -6.71
C MET A 361 -7.15 -21.09 -5.88
N ARG A 362 -6.76 -20.88 -4.62
CA ARG A 362 -6.44 -21.98 -3.69
C ARG A 362 -7.66 -22.82 -3.35
N GLY A 363 -8.82 -22.21 -3.16
CA GLY A 363 -10.09 -22.89 -2.97
C GLY A 363 -10.43 -23.81 -4.12
N SER A 364 -10.36 -23.31 -5.35
CA SER A 364 -10.61 -24.08 -6.58
C SER A 364 -9.66 -25.25 -6.77
N GLU A 365 -8.38 -25.08 -6.39
CA GLU A 365 -7.39 -26.16 -6.42
C GLU A 365 -7.76 -27.30 -5.47
N LEU A 366 -8.25 -26.97 -4.27
CA LEU A 366 -8.64 -27.95 -3.26
C LEU A 366 -9.98 -28.62 -3.58
N THR A 367 -10.87 -27.95 -4.32
CA THR A 367 -12.15 -28.52 -4.77
C THR A 367 -12.11 -29.19 -6.14
N GLU A 368 -10.97 -29.14 -6.83
CA GLU A 368 -10.80 -29.62 -8.22
C GLU A 368 -11.78 -28.97 -9.22
N HIS A 369 -12.28 -27.76 -8.92
CA HIS A 369 -13.31 -27.10 -9.71
C HIS A 369 -12.71 -26.12 -10.72
N VAL A 370 -12.40 -26.63 -11.93
CA VAL A 370 -11.64 -25.91 -12.97
C VAL A 370 -12.25 -24.58 -13.44
N PRO A 371 -13.57 -24.44 -13.73
CA PRO A 371 -14.12 -23.17 -14.26
C PRO A 371 -13.95 -21.98 -13.30
N SER A 372 -14.05 -22.24 -12.00
CA SER A 372 -13.87 -21.24 -10.95
C SER A 372 -12.41 -20.74 -10.85
N LYS A 373 -11.45 -21.63 -11.17
CA LYS A 373 -10.02 -21.30 -11.21
C LYS A 373 -9.71 -20.37 -12.38
N GLU A 374 -10.20 -20.69 -13.58
CA GLU A 374 -9.96 -19.88 -14.79
C GLU A 374 -10.52 -18.46 -14.66
N THR A 375 -11.71 -18.33 -14.07
CA THR A 375 -12.33 -17.02 -13.80
C THR A 375 -11.47 -16.18 -12.86
N SER A 376 -10.90 -16.80 -11.82
CA SER A 376 -10.01 -16.13 -10.87
C SER A 376 -8.68 -15.73 -11.50
N ILE A 377 -8.11 -16.58 -12.35
CA ILE A 377 -6.89 -16.28 -13.12
C ILE A 377 -7.14 -15.11 -14.08
N ALA A 378 -8.26 -15.09 -14.80
CA ALA A 378 -8.62 -13.99 -15.69
C ALA A 378 -8.74 -12.65 -14.95
N ALA A 379 -9.40 -12.65 -13.80
CA ALA A 379 -9.49 -11.46 -12.95
C ALA A 379 -8.12 -11.02 -12.39
N TRP A 380 -7.25 -11.96 -12.03
CA TRP A 380 -5.90 -11.66 -11.56
C TRP A 380 -5.01 -11.09 -12.68
N MET A 381 -5.14 -11.58 -13.91
CA MET A 381 -4.49 -10.99 -15.09
C MET A 381 -5.00 -9.57 -15.39
N GLU A 382 -6.30 -9.28 -15.22
CA GLU A 382 -6.83 -7.91 -15.30
C GLU A 382 -6.21 -7.00 -14.23
N LEU A 383 -6.18 -7.42 -12.97
CA LEU A 383 -5.52 -6.66 -11.91
C LEU A 383 -4.04 -6.36 -12.24
N GLY A 384 -3.30 -7.37 -12.71
CA GLY A 384 -1.91 -7.20 -13.13
C GLY A 384 -1.73 -6.16 -14.25
N ARG A 385 -2.64 -6.11 -15.23
CA ARG A 385 -2.64 -5.06 -16.26
C ARG A 385 -2.89 -3.67 -15.69
N TRP A 386 -3.78 -3.55 -14.70
CA TRP A 386 -4.07 -2.25 -14.07
C TRP A 386 -2.87 -1.77 -13.24
N GLU A 387 -2.25 -2.67 -12.47
CA GLU A 387 -1.01 -2.37 -11.75
C GLU A 387 0.12 -1.96 -12.70
N ASP A 388 0.31 -2.71 -13.79
CA ASP A 388 1.35 -2.42 -14.76
C ASP A 388 1.16 -1.06 -15.41
N ALA A 389 -0.09 -0.66 -15.68
CA ALA A 389 -0.39 0.67 -16.21
C ALA A 389 -0.03 1.80 -15.23
N VAL A 390 -0.32 1.63 -13.93
CA VAL A 390 0.08 2.59 -12.89
C VAL A 390 1.61 2.62 -12.72
N LYS A 391 2.27 1.46 -12.75
CA LYS A 391 3.73 1.35 -12.70
C LYS A 391 4.37 2.02 -13.91
N MET A 392 3.81 1.85 -15.11
CA MET A 392 4.24 2.48 -16.35
C MET A 392 4.20 4.01 -16.27
N ALA A 393 3.14 4.58 -15.69
CA ALA A 393 3.06 6.01 -15.42
C ALA A 393 4.06 6.49 -14.35
N ALA A 394 4.68 5.56 -13.61
CA ALA A 394 5.52 5.82 -12.45
C ALA A 394 4.88 6.80 -11.45
N PHE A 395 3.56 6.70 -11.25
CA PHE A 395 2.78 7.70 -10.53
C PHE A 395 3.38 8.06 -9.15
N LYS A 396 3.80 7.05 -8.38
CA LYS A 396 4.40 7.19 -7.05
C LYS A 396 5.84 7.74 -7.06
N ARG A 397 6.47 7.92 -8.22
CA ARG A 397 7.84 8.41 -8.38
C ARG A 397 7.90 9.90 -8.71
N TRP A 398 6.77 10.55 -8.99
CA TRP A 398 6.73 11.98 -9.32
C TRP A 398 6.73 12.83 -8.03
N PRO A 399 7.80 13.60 -7.77
CA PRO A 399 7.94 14.39 -6.54
C PRO A 399 7.19 15.73 -6.66
N LEU A 400 5.90 15.62 -6.98
CA LEU A 400 4.93 16.69 -7.03
C LEU A 400 3.98 16.49 -5.85
N ALA A 401 4.19 17.21 -4.76
CA ALA A 401 3.45 17.06 -3.51
C ALA A 401 1.94 17.19 -3.72
N SER A 402 1.49 18.18 -4.51
CA SER A 402 0.07 18.38 -4.79
C SER A 402 -0.54 17.22 -5.57
N LEU A 403 0.20 16.65 -6.53
CA LEU A 403 -0.25 15.47 -7.29
C LEU A 403 -0.45 14.24 -6.38
N GLN A 404 0.48 14.00 -5.45
CA GLN A 404 0.39 12.88 -4.52
C GLN A 404 -0.78 13.06 -3.55
N GLU A 405 -0.93 14.26 -2.98
CA GLU A 405 -1.99 14.57 -2.01
C GLU A 405 -3.39 14.47 -2.65
N GLU A 406 -3.61 15.09 -3.81
CA GLU A 406 -4.88 15.03 -4.56
C GLU A 406 -5.31 13.61 -4.96
N SER A 407 -4.37 12.66 -4.97
CA SER A 407 -4.62 11.30 -5.40
C SER A 407 -4.96 10.35 -4.26
N CYS A 408 -4.79 10.77 -3.00
CA CYS A 408 -5.02 9.91 -1.85
C CYS A 408 -6.52 9.65 -1.60
N GLU A 409 -7.35 10.69 -1.64
CA GLU A 409 -8.79 10.57 -1.37
C GLU A 409 -9.53 9.69 -2.40
N PRO A 410 -9.36 9.87 -3.74
CA PRO A 410 -10.00 8.98 -4.71
C PRO A 410 -9.57 7.52 -4.57
N ARG A 411 -8.31 7.27 -4.16
CA ARG A 411 -7.81 5.92 -3.89
C ARG A 411 -8.46 5.32 -2.63
N ALA A 412 -8.65 6.12 -1.58
CA ALA A 412 -9.36 5.70 -0.39
C ALA A 412 -10.84 5.38 -0.64
N ARG A 413 -11.47 6.11 -1.56
CA ARG A 413 -12.83 5.84 -2.03
C ARG A 413 -12.92 4.55 -2.83
N ASN A 414 -12.12 4.46 -3.90
CA ASN A 414 -12.09 3.28 -4.77
C ASN A 414 -10.79 3.19 -5.57
N GLU A 415 -9.82 2.46 -5.03
CA GLU A 415 -8.52 2.27 -5.64
C GLU A 415 -8.60 1.54 -6.98
N LEU A 416 -9.53 0.58 -7.11
CA LEU A 416 -9.70 -0.20 -8.34
C LEU A 416 -10.13 0.69 -9.51
N VAL A 417 -11.11 1.57 -9.32
CA VAL A 417 -11.55 2.52 -10.35
C VAL A 417 -10.41 3.47 -10.74
N TRP A 418 -9.65 3.94 -9.75
CA TRP A 418 -8.48 4.78 -9.98
C TRP A 418 -7.42 4.05 -10.84
N MET A 419 -7.08 2.78 -10.55
CA MET A 419 -6.13 2.00 -11.34
C MET A 419 -6.65 1.68 -12.74
N GLN A 420 -7.95 1.38 -12.87
CA GLN A 420 -8.61 1.11 -14.15
C GLN A 420 -8.53 2.31 -15.11
N ALA A 421 -8.53 3.54 -14.60
CA ALA A 421 -8.32 4.73 -15.41
C ALA A 421 -6.94 4.72 -16.11
N PHE A 422 -5.87 4.32 -15.40
CA PHE A 422 -4.54 4.15 -16.01
C PHE A 422 -4.51 3.11 -17.13
N ALA A 423 -5.26 2.02 -16.94
CA ALA A 423 -5.45 0.99 -17.97
C ALA A 423 -6.36 1.43 -19.14
N GLY A 424 -6.97 2.62 -19.08
CA GLY A 424 -7.88 3.14 -20.10
C GLY A 424 -9.26 2.48 -20.10
N LYS A 425 -9.66 1.89 -18.96
CA LYS A 425 -10.96 1.22 -18.81
C LYS A 425 -12.07 2.18 -18.36
N ASN A 426 -11.71 3.21 -17.58
CA ASN A 426 -12.62 4.20 -17.02
C ASN A 426 -12.03 5.61 -17.12
N GLU A 427 -12.85 6.62 -16.84
CA GLU A 427 -12.37 7.97 -16.54
C GLU A 427 -11.74 8.01 -15.14
N LEU A 428 -10.90 9.02 -14.91
CA LEU A 428 -10.34 9.24 -13.58
C LEU A 428 -11.46 9.67 -12.62
N PRO A 429 -11.60 9.04 -11.43
CA PRO A 429 -12.68 9.31 -10.48
C PRO A 429 -12.55 10.62 -9.71
#